data_AF-A0A812H8M5-F1
#
_entry.id   AF-A0A812H8M5-F1
#
_cell.length_a   1.000
_cell.length_b   1.000
_cell.length_c   1.000
_cell.angle_alpha   90.00
_cell.angle_beta   90.00
_cell.angle_gamma   90.00
#
_symmetry.space_group_name_H-M   'P 1'
#
loop_
_entity.id
_entity.type
_entity.pdbx_description
1 polymer ?
#
loop_
_entity_poly.entity_id
_entity_poly.type
_entity_poly.pdbx_seq_one_letter_code
_entity_poly.pdbx_strand_id
1 'polypeptide(L)'
;MGGAKSIGLIGSLAVLLNNILGPGIANFSSLYQQSGWLPPTFLVLICVASSIFSGAMLLAAMRAYPNNQDFDVRVEYGTLCRHYFNSKVAKLFQGLFQLAMLTANISNIIQTAQVFDYFFDTVFGDSCALMFYPSVFHPFCQTSNQDVTPFGAGKVVLSLGMCSVGLVSIPLGYWNLEDNVKVQNAALFVILLSILLWMFIFCALGLEAERVPAVGTSLHNMGGTILFNFMFISTVPSWVCEKKPGVPPLRTILLTLALAVVGYLMVGILGGMAFEPYFKTDNTLLSQLNHISPQDGSRLVRSTAFVTVQAYAISANLASIPIFSILMRYNLIESRLMGPKVAGAASVLVPFGVSVVLYTGEGFKNAVDFSGTFTSSFVNLMAPSLFFLSALRQPEQAATLMSARECLHLAEGERPFWKTSAWESLQCQAAKPARRMWQIIAWVNLSLMAVLTLVSIVDQFM
;
A
#
# COMPACT_ATOMS: atom_id res chain seq x y z
N MET A 1 -18.09 -7.34 -14.75
CA MET A 1 -17.43 -6.59 -13.65
C MET A 1 -15.94 -6.78 -13.82
N GLY A 2 -15.17 -5.71 -13.72
CA GLY A 2 -13.75 -5.72 -14.07
C GLY A 2 -13.50 -5.17 -15.47
N GLY A 3 -12.32 -4.58 -15.66
CA GLY A 3 -11.78 -4.19 -16.96
C GLY A 3 -11.31 -5.39 -17.78
N ALA A 4 -11.00 -5.16 -19.05
CA ALA A 4 -10.32 -6.09 -19.92
C ALA A 4 -8.84 -6.29 -19.51
N LYS A 5 -8.25 -7.40 -19.97
CA LYS A 5 -6.83 -7.73 -19.75
C LYS A 5 -5.88 -6.85 -20.60
N SER A 6 -5.82 -5.57 -20.31
CA SER A 6 -5.05 -4.60 -21.11
C SER A 6 -3.91 -3.92 -20.36
N ILE A 7 -3.72 -4.18 -19.06
CA ILE A 7 -2.67 -3.53 -18.28
C ILE A 7 -1.29 -4.10 -18.66
N GLY A 8 -0.47 -3.28 -19.33
CA GLY A 8 0.91 -3.63 -19.71
C GLY A 8 1.90 -3.59 -18.55
N LEU A 9 3.19 -3.81 -18.81
CA LEU A 9 4.23 -3.84 -17.76
C LEU A 9 4.35 -2.49 -17.02
N ILE A 10 4.38 -1.37 -17.74
CA ILE A 10 4.45 -0.02 -17.14
C ILE A 10 3.20 0.25 -16.29
N GLY A 11 2.01 -0.05 -16.84
CA GLY A 11 0.74 0.04 -16.09
C GLY A 11 0.71 -0.81 -14.83
N SER A 12 1.34 -1.98 -14.89
CA SER A 12 1.45 -2.88 -13.75
C SER A 12 2.38 -2.32 -12.68
N LEU A 13 3.53 -1.78 -13.08
CA LEU A 13 4.44 -1.10 -12.16
C LEU A 13 3.79 0.14 -11.56
N ALA A 14 3.05 0.92 -12.36
CA ALA A 14 2.36 2.11 -11.88
C ALA A 14 1.32 1.75 -10.80
N VAL A 15 0.45 0.77 -11.05
CA VAL A 15 -0.55 0.34 -10.07
C VAL A 15 0.11 -0.15 -8.77
N LEU A 16 1.14 -1.01 -8.86
CA LEU A 16 1.75 -1.59 -7.66
C LEU A 16 2.66 -0.60 -6.93
N LEU A 17 3.43 0.22 -7.65
CA LEU A 17 4.39 1.14 -7.06
C LEU A 17 3.71 2.37 -6.45
N ASN A 18 2.64 2.88 -7.06
CA ASN A 18 1.90 4.00 -6.48
C ASN A 18 1.22 3.57 -5.17
N ASN A 19 0.66 2.35 -5.14
CA ASN A 19 0.04 1.79 -3.93
C ASN A 19 1.03 1.51 -2.80
N ILE A 20 2.23 1.01 -3.12
CA ILE A 20 3.24 0.75 -2.08
C ILE A 20 3.78 2.08 -1.54
N LEU A 21 4.27 2.98 -2.41
CA LEU A 21 4.91 4.24 -1.97
C LEU A 21 3.96 5.12 -1.15
N GLY A 22 2.70 5.20 -1.57
CA GLY A 22 1.55 5.67 -0.79
C GLY A 22 1.76 6.91 0.09
N PRO A 23 0.92 7.11 1.11
CA PRO A 23 1.04 8.25 1.99
C PRO A 23 2.08 8.03 3.11
N GLY A 24 2.52 6.79 3.29
CA GLY A 24 3.39 6.42 4.40
C GLY A 24 4.85 6.80 4.18
N ILE A 25 5.31 7.09 2.96
CA ILE A 25 6.66 7.62 2.71
C ILE A 25 6.93 8.90 3.50
N ALA A 26 5.88 9.69 3.75
CA ALA A 26 5.97 10.97 4.44
C ALA A 26 6.44 10.82 5.90
N ASN A 27 6.32 9.62 6.48
CA ASN A 27 6.72 9.32 7.84
C ASN A 27 8.09 8.62 7.93
N PHE A 28 8.74 8.28 6.80
CA PHE A 28 10.02 7.57 6.85
C PHE A 28 11.13 8.41 7.44
N SER A 29 11.21 9.70 7.09
CA SER A 29 12.27 10.58 7.58
C SER A 29 12.22 10.77 9.09
N SER A 30 11.00 10.96 9.63
CA SER A 30 10.79 11.05 11.08
C SER A 30 11.11 9.74 11.78
N LEU A 31 10.69 8.62 11.19
CA LEU A 31 10.95 7.30 11.72
C LEU A 31 12.44 6.99 11.84
N TYR A 32 13.22 7.33 10.82
CA TYR A 32 14.67 7.08 10.78
C TYR A 32 15.43 7.96 11.78
N GLN A 33 15.00 9.21 12.00
CA GLN A 33 15.59 10.01 13.07
C GLN A 33 15.26 9.46 14.46
N GLN A 34 14.00 9.04 14.69
CA GLN A 34 13.54 8.56 16.01
C GLN A 34 14.15 7.21 16.37
N SER A 35 14.12 6.25 15.43
CA SER A 35 14.56 4.87 15.62
C SER A 35 16.05 4.66 15.32
N GLY A 36 16.70 5.64 14.70
CA GLY A 36 17.99 5.46 14.04
C GLY A 36 17.86 4.73 12.71
N TRP A 37 18.92 4.66 11.90
CA TRP A 37 18.81 4.04 10.58
C TRP A 37 18.79 2.51 10.61
N LEU A 38 19.40 1.87 11.61
CA LEU A 38 19.60 0.42 11.61
C LEU A 38 18.29 -0.37 11.86
N PRO A 39 17.51 -0.08 12.94
CA PRO A 39 16.26 -0.82 13.19
C PRO A 39 15.22 -0.76 12.06
N PRO A 40 14.85 0.42 11.50
CA PRO A 40 13.86 0.49 10.44
C PRO A 40 14.39 -0.13 9.14
N THR A 41 15.69 -0.01 8.82
CA THR A 41 16.27 -0.67 7.64
C THR A 41 16.17 -2.19 7.75
N PHE A 42 16.48 -2.76 8.93
CA PHE A 42 16.34 -4.19 9.15
C PHE A 42 14.89 -4.66 9.00
N LEU A 43 13.93 -3.92 9.57
CA LEU A 43 12.51 -4.25 9.45
C LEU A 43 12.00 -4.12 8.00
N VAL A 44 12.43 -3.09 7.26
CA VAL A 44 12.15 -2.93 5.82
C VAL A 44 12.63 -4.16 5.05
N LEU A 45 13.86 -4.63 5.28
CA LEU A 45 14.39 -5.82 4.60
C LEU A 45 13.59 -7.09 4.93
N ILE A 46 13.13 -7.26 6.18
CA ILE A 46 12.24 -8.35 6.56
C ILE A 46 10.89 -8.24 5.81
N CYS A 47 10.30 -7.05 5.75
CA CYS A 47 9.04 -6.82 5.04
C CYS A 47 9.17 -7.08 3.54
N VAL A 48 10.33 -6.78 2.93
CA VAL A 48 10.63 -7.11 1.54
C VAL A 48 10.65 -8.61 1.32
N ALA A 49 11.44 -9.34 2.11
CA ALA A 49 11.54 -10.79 2.01
C ALA A 49 10.15 -11.43 2.17
N SER A 50 9.39 -10.98 3.17
CA SER A 50 8.03 -11.44 3.42
C SER A 50 7.07 -11.12 2.28
N SER A 51 7.15 -9.92 1.69
CA SER A 51 6.31 -9.52 0.56
C SER A 51 6.59 -10.35 -0.69
N ILE A 52 7.86 -10.70 -0.97
CA ILE A 52 8.22 -11.60 -2.07
C ILE A 52 7.55 -12.96 -1.89
N PHE A 53 7.70 -13.54 -0.70
CA PHE A 53 7.13 -14.85 -0.37
C PHE A 53 5.61 -14.82 -0.39
N SER A 54 5.00 -13.79 0.19
CA SER A 54 3.55 -13.60 0.24
C SER A 54 2.97 -13.41 -1.15
N GLY A 55 3.59 -12.57 -1.99
CA GLY A 55 3.19 -12.40 -3.39
C GLY A 55 3.28 -13.71 -4.19
N ALA A 56 4.38 -14.46 -4.05
CA ALA A 56 4.53 -15.75 -4.71
C ALA A 56 3.49 -16.78 -4.25
N MET A 57 3.24 -16.87 -2.95
CA MET A 57 2.23 -17.76 -2.35
C MET A 57 0.80 -17.40 -2.77
N LEU A 58 0.48 -16.11 -2.82
CA LEU A 58 -0.82 -15.63 -3.28
C LEU A 58 -1.06 -15.97 -4.75
N LEU A 59 -0.08 -15.69 -5.62
CA LEU A 59 -0.13 -16.05 -7.04
C LEU A 59 -0.27 -17.57 -7.24
N ALA A 60 0.44 -18.36 -6.45
CA ALA A 60 0.32 -19.82 -6.48
C ALA A 60 -1.09 -20.28 -6.08
N ALA A 61 -1.64 -19.75 -4.98
CA ALA A 61 -3.00 -20.06 -4.56
C ALA A 61 -4.04 -19.63 -5.61
N MET A 62 -3.86 -18.48 -6.26
CA MET A 62 -4.73 -18.04 -7.35
C MET A 62 -4.70 -18.96 -8.56
N ARG A 63 -3.51 -19.46 -8.96
CA ARG A 63 -3.38 -20.42 -10.07
C ARG A 63 -3.96 -21.78 -9.76
N ALA A 64 -3.93 -22.16 -8.49
CA ALA A 64 -4.52 -23.39 -7.99
C ALA A 64 -6.05 -23.33 -7.94
N TYR A 65 -6.66 -22.15 -8.11
CA TYR A 65 -8.10 -22.03 -8.26
C TYR A 65 -8.57 -22.76 -9.53
N PRO A 66 -9.72 -23.47 -9.49
CA PRO A 66 -10.21 -24.25 -10.63
C PRO A 66 -10.23 -23.45 -11.94
N ASN A 67 -9.63 -24.01 -12.99
CA ASN A 67 -9.53 -23.43 -14.33
C ASN A 67 -8.80 -22.06 -14.40
N ASN A 68 -7.89 -21.75 -13.47
CA ASN A 68 -7.24 -20.44 -13.39
C ASN A 68 -5.70 -20.44 -13.54
N GLN A 69 -5.13 -21.42 -14.23
CA GLN A 69 -3.67 -21.57 -14.35
C GLN A 69 -2.98 -20.34 -14.98
N ASP A 70 -3.65 -19.73 -15.97
CA ASP A 70 -3.18 -18.54 -16.70
C ASP A 70 -3.87 -17.24 -16.25
N PHE A 71 -4.54 -17.26 -15.10
CA PHE A 71 -5.29 -16.13 -14.54
C PHE A 71 -6.46 -15.66 -15.42
N ASP A 72 -7.08 -16.56 -16.19
CA ASP A 72 -8.23 -16.27 -17.06
C ASP A 72 -9.55 -16.12 -16.31
N VAL A 73 -9.64 -16.72 -15.12
CA VAL A 73 -10.79 -16.56 -14.24
C VAL A 73 -10.55 -15.39 -13.31
N ARG A 74 -11.58 -14.58 -13.11
CA ARG A 74 -11.55 -13.46 -12.18
C ARG A 74 -11.58 -13.96 -10.75
N VAL A 75 -10.42 -14.03 -10.12
CA VAL A 75 -10.24 -14.51 -8.75
C VAL A 75 -9.80 -13.35 -7.87
N GLU A 76 -10.75 -12.80 -7.13
CA GLU A 76 -10.51 -11.72 -6.16
C GLU A 76 -10.14 -12.29 -4.78
N TYR A 77 -9.67 -11.43 -3.87
CA TYR A 77 -9.28 -11.81 -2.52
C TYR A 77 -10.41 -12.54 -1.77
N GLY A 78 -11.65 -12.02 -1.87
CA GLY A 78 -12.83 -12.63 -1.26
C GLY A 78 -13.22 -13.98 -1.87
N THR A 79 -12.94 -14.19 -3.17
CA THR A 79 -13.13 -15.48 -3.84
C THR A 79 -12.22 -16.54 -3.22
N LEU A 80 -10.95 -16.22 -3.01
CA LEU A 80 -9.99 -17.11 -2.34
C LEU A 80 -10.44 -17.42 -0.90
N CYS A 81 -10.92 -16.41 -0.16
CA CYS A 81 -11.42 -16.59 1.21
C CYS A 81 -12.52 -17.64 1.29
N ARG A 82 -13.54 -17.51 0.43
CA ARG A 82 -14.69 -18.44 0.40
C ARG A 82 -14.33 -19.83 -0.10
N HIS A 83 -13.33 -19.93 -0.96
CA HIS A 83 -12.91 -21.19 -1.57
C HIS A 83 -12.04 -22.02 -0.63
N TYR A 84 -11.11 -21.37 0.07
CA TYR A 84 -10.13 -22.05 0.92
C TYR A 84 -10.55 -22.24 2.36
N PHE A 85 -11.50 -21.45 2.86
CA PHE A 85 -11.89 -21.46 4.26
C PHE A 85 -13.39 -21.65 4.44
N ASN A 86 -13.76 -22.09 5.65
CA ASN A 86 -15.17 -22.16 6.03
C ASN A 86 -15.80 -20.76 6.08
N SER A 87 -17.14 -20.70 6.06
CA SER A 87 -17.88 -19.43 5.95
C SER A 87 -17.53 -18.41 7.05
N LYS A 88 -17.24 -18.85 8.29
CA LYS A 88 -16.91 -17.94 9.40
C LYS A 88 -15.55 -17.29 9.19
N VAL A 89 -14.53 -18.09 8.89
CA VAL A 89 -13.17 -17.61 8.63
C VAL A 89 -13.11 -16.77 7.37
N ALA A 90 -13.83 -17.19 6.31
CA ALA A 90 -13.91 -16.44 5.06
C ALA A 90 -14.50 -15.03 5.28
N LYS A 91 -15.57 -14.90 6.06
CA LYS A 91 -16.17 -13.60 6.41
C LYS A 91 -15.22 -12.73 7.25
N LEU A 92 -14.47 -13.33 8.17
CA LEU A 92 -13.47 -12.62 8.96
C LEU A 92 -12.35 -12.06 8.06
N PHE A 93 -11.77 -12.88 7.19
CA PHE A 93 -10.70 -12.43 6.28
C PHE A 93 -11.19 -11.36 5.32
N GLN A 94 -12.41 -11.51 4.81
CA GLN A 94 -13.03 -10.50 3.97
C GLN A 94 -13.26 -9.19 4.74
N GLY A 95 -13.69 -9.24 6.00
CA GLY A 95 -13.82 -8.07 6.85
C GLY A 95 -12.49 -7.37 7.10
N LEU A 96 -11.43 -8.13 7.40
CA LEU A 96 -10.07 -7.61 7.58
C LEU A 96 -9.53 -6.98 6.28
N PHE A 97 -9.80 -7.58 5.13
CA PHE A 97 -9.47 -7.01 3.82
C PHE A 97 -10.16 -5.67 3.59
N GLN A 98 -11.48 -5.59 3.84
CA GLN A 98 -12.23 -4.34 3.66
C GLN A 98 -11.74 -3.25 4.62
N LEU A 99 -11.43 -3.62 5.87
CA LEU A 99 -10.90 -2.69 6.86
C LEU A 99 -9.50 -2.18 6.47
N ALA A 100 -8.63 -3.06 5.96
CA ALA A 100 -7.31 -2.65 5.45
C ALA A 100 -7.43 -1.66 4.28
N MET A 101 -8.27 -1.97 3.28
CA MET A 101 -8.50 -1.07 2.15
C MET A 101 -9.11 0.27 2.59
N LEU A 102 -10.07 0.24 3.53
CA LEU A 102 -10.72 1.43 4.07
C LEU A 102 -9.71 2.36 4.75
N THR A 103 -8.88 1.81 5.65
CA THR A 103 -7.89 2.61 6.38
C THR A 103 -6.82 3.17 5.45
N ALA A 104 -6.34 2.39 4.46
CA ALA A 104 -5.44 2.92 3.44
C ALA A 104 -6.08 4.06 2.64
N ASN A 105 -7.34 3.93 2.26
CA ASN A 105 -8.05 4.97 1.52
C ASN A 105 -8.23 6.24 2.37
N ILE A 106 -8.60 6.08 3.66
CA ILE A 106 -8.70 7.19 4.62
C ILE A 106 -7.37 7.94 4.74
N SER A 107 -6.26 7.22 4.89
CA SER A 107 -4.93 7.82 5.00
C SER A 107 -4.55 8.63 3.76
N ASN A 108 -4.87 8.14 2.56
CA ASN A 108 -4.65 8.87 1.32
C ASN A 108 -5.52 10.13 1.23
N ILE A 109 -6.82 10.04 1.56
CA ILE A 109 -7.74 11.18 1.54
C ILE A 109 -7.25 12.28 2.49
N ILE A 110 -6.93 11.93 3.74
CA ILE A 110 -6.50 12.90 4.75
C ILE A 110 -5.20 13.58 4.30
N GLN A 111 -4.18 12.82 3.93
CA GLN A 111 -2.89 13.41 3.57
C GLN A 111 -2.98 14.30 2.31
N THR A 112 -3.73 13.89 1.28
CA THR A 112 -3.93 14.76 0.11
C THR A 112 -4.73 16.01 0.47
N ALA A 113 -5.74 15.90 1.33
CA ALA A 113 -6.53 17.05 1.74
C ALA A 113 -5.68 18.07 2.49
N GLN A 114 -4.85 17.63 3.44
CA GLN A 114 -3.90 18.48 4.17
C GLN A 114 -2.96 19.23 3.20
N VAL A 115 -2.44 18.53 2.19
CA VAL A 115 -1.58 19.13 1.16
C VAL A 115 -2.34 20.15 0.30
N PHE A 116 -3.61 19.94 -0.03
CA PHE A 116 -4.42 20.96 -0.69
C PHE A 116 -4.75 22.15 0.21
N ASP A 117 -5.01 21.91 1.49
CA ASP A 117 -5.28 23.00 2.44
C ASP A 117 -4.05 23.91 2.60
N TYR A 118 -2.83 23.35 2.65
CA TYR A 118 -1.61 24.17 2.60
C TYR A 118 -1.43 24.92 1.29
N PHE A 119 -1.82 24.33 0.15
CA PHE A 119 -1.82 25.04 -1.12
C PHE A 119 -2.78 26.23 -1.10
N PHE A 120 -4.00 26.06 -0.58
CA PHE A 120 -4.95 27.15 -0.47
C PHE A 120 -4.44 28.26 0.45
N ASP A 121 -3.91 27.89 1.62
CA ASP A 121 -3.26 28.81 2.56
C ASP A 121 -2.13 29.60 1.88
N THR A 122 -1.24 28.92 1.15
CA THR A 122 -0.08 29.54 0.50
C THR A 122 -0.47 30.47 -0.66
N VAL A 123 -1.48 30.11 -1.44
CA VAL A 123 -1.86 30.82 -2.67
C VAL A 123 -2.86 31.94 -2.40
N PHE A 124 -3.84 31.70 -1.52
CA PHE A 124 -4.94 32.63 -1.24
C PHE A 124 -4.79 33.35 0.10
N GLY A 125 -3.81 32.96 0.92
CA GLY A 125 -3.55 33.56 2.22
C GLY A 125 -4.30 32.90 3.37
N ASP A 126 -5.36 32.13 3.11
CA ASP A 126 -6.15 31.40 4.10
C ASP A 126 -6.66 30.06 3.52
N SER A 127 -6.86 29.04 4.37
CA SER A 127 -7.68 27.87 4.01
C SER A 127 -9.01 27.89 4.77
N CYS A 128 -10.08 27.50 4.08
CA CYS A 128 -11.44 27.53 4.61
C CYS A 128 -12.00 26.13 4.88
N ALA A 129 -12.83 26.01 5.91
CA ALA A 129 -13.51 24.78 6.26
C ALA A 129 -14.90 25.03 6.86
N LEU A 130 -15.73 24.00 6.79
CA LEU A 130 -17.00 23.92 7.50
C LEU A 130 -16.82 23.07 8.77
N MET A 131 -17.01 23.67 9.94
CA MET A 131 -16.90 22.99 11.23
C MET A 131 -18.19 22.24 11.56
N PHE A 132 -18.04 21.02 12.08
CA PHE A 132 -19.12 20.22 12.68
C PHE A 132 -18.99 20.09 14.20
N TYR A 133 -17.78 20.24 14.75
CA TYR A 133 -17.51 20.21 16.19
C TYR A 133 -16.34 21.16 16.53
N PRO A 134 -16.42 21.97 17.62
CA PRO A 134 -17.51 22.04 18.61
C PRO A 134 -18.75 22.82 18.16
N SER A 135 -18.67 23.60 17.09
CA SER A 135 -19.82 24.31 16.52
C SER A 135 -20.28 23.64 15.23
N VAL A 136 -21.59 23.42 15.11
CA VAL A 136 -22.18 22.66 14.00
C VAL A 136 -22.47 23.61 12.83
N PHE A 137 -22.01 23.25 11.63
CA PHE A 137 -22.17 24.02 10.39
C PHE A 137 -21.59 25.45 10.44
N HIS A 138 -20.51 25.67 11.18
CA HIS A 138 -19.86 26.98 11.25
C HIS A 138 -18.74 27.10 10.21
N PRO A 139 -18.89 27.94 9.16
CA PRO A 139 -17.81 28.18 8.21
C PRO A 139 -16.74 29.09 8.82
N PHE A 140 -15.48 28.79 8.58
CA PHE A 140 -14.36 29.63 9.02
C PHE A 140 -13.16 29.47 8.09
N CYS A 141 -12.25 30.44 8.08
CA CYS A 141 -10.98 30.38 7.39
C CYS A 141 -9.86 30.70 8.37
N GLN A 142 -8.72 30.04 8.22
CA GLN A 142 -7.58 30.18 9.13
C GLN A 142 -6.27 29.99 8.37
N THR A 143 -5.26 30.74 8.79
CA THR A 143 -3.87 30.59 8.32
C THR A 143 -3.13 29.48 9.05
N SER A 144 -2.20 28.82 8.37
CA SER A 144 -1.36 27.77 8.99
C SER A 144 -0.56 28.31 10.19
N ASN A 145 -0.68 27.63 11.34
CA ASN A 145 0.06 27.90 12.58
C ASN A 145 1.15 26.85 12.87
N GLN A 146 1.83 26.34 11.84
CA GLN A 146 2.84 25.26 11.91
C GLN A 146 2.32 23.85 12.28
N ASP A 147 1.01 23.68 12.45
CA ASP A 147 0.38 22.36 12.64
C ASP A 147 0.23 21.60 11.32
N VAL A 148 0.01 20.27 11.39
CA VAL A 148 -0.23 19.35 10.24
C VAL A 148 -1.46 19.75 9.40
N THR A 149 -2.36 20.56 9.96
CA THR A 149 -3.48 21.18 9.24
C THR A 149 -3.60 22.65 9.64
N PRO A 150 -4.11 23.55 8.77
CA PRO A 150 -4.36 24.94 9.14
C PRO A 150 -5.39 25.13 10.26
N PHE A 151 -6.15 24.10 10.59
CA PHE A 151 -7.31 24.17 11.48
C PHE A 151 -6.99 23.78 12.94
N GLY A 152 -5.79 23.24 13.20
CA GLY A 152 -5.35 22.74 14.50
C GLY A 152 -6.04 21.43 14.93
N ALA A 153 -5.79 20.99 16.16
CA ALA A 153 -6.36 19.76 16.72
C ALA A 153 -7.77 19.95 17.33
N GLY A 154 -8.53 18.86 17.46
CA GLY A 154 -9.77 18.80 18.24
C GLY A 154 -11.03 19.35 17.55
N LYS A 155 -11.00 19.57 16.23
CA LYS A 155 -12.16 20.07 15.46
C LYS A 155 -12.56 19.04 14.39
N VAL A 156 -13.84 18.73 14.26
CA VAL A 156 -14.31 17.96 13.10
C VAL A 156 -14.66 18.93 12.00
N VAL A 157 -13.97 18.89 10.87
CA VAL A 157 -14.12 19.88 9.80
C VAL A 157 -14.17 19.22 8.42
N LEU A 158 -15.02 19.75 7.54
CA LEU A 158 -14.94 19.51 6.10
C LEU A 158 -14.19 20.68 5.45
N SER A 159 -12.91 20.47 5.16
CA SER A 159 -12.04 21.48 4.56
C SER A 159 -12.22 21.61 3.05
N LEU A 160 -11.81 22.75 2.50
CA LEU A 160 -11.76 22.96 1.06
C LEU A 160 -10.81 21.95 0.38
N GLY A 161 -9.71 21.57 1.04
CA GLY A 161 -8.83 20.49 0.62
C GLY A 161 -9.58 19.16 0.46
N MET A 162 -10.34 18.72 1.47
CA MET A 162 -11.14 17.50 1.39
C MET A 162 -12.19 17.54 0.27
N CYS A 163 -12.89 18.66 0.12
CA CYS A 163 -13.83 18.85 -0.99
C CYS A 163 -13.15 18.71 -2.37
N SER A 164 -11.93 19.25 -2.51
CA SER A 164 -11.14 19.17 -3.73
C SER A 164 -10.70 17.73 -4.05
N VAL A 165 -10.25 16.99 -3.03
CA VAL A 165 -9.96 15.55 -3.15
C VAL A 165 -11.20 14.78 -3.61
N GLY A 166 -12.35 15.05 -2.99
CA GLY A 166 -13.62 14.40 -3.33
C GLY A 166 -14.06 14.67 -4.77
N LEU A 167 -13.99 15.93 -5.19
CA LEU A 167 -14.38 16.36 -6.55
C LEU A 167 -13.61 15.60 -7.64
N VAL A 168 -12.32 15.32 -7.42
CA VAL A 168 -11.47 14.64 -8.41
C VAL A 168 -11.56 13.12 -8.29
N SER A 169 -11.52 12.56 -7.09
CA SER A 169 -11.35 11.11 -6.91
C SER A 169 -12.65 10.31 -6.84
N ILE A 170 -13.77 10.91 -6.41
CA ILE A 170 -15.07 10.22 -6.36
C ILE A 170 -15.49 9.74 -7.76
N PRO A 171 -15.45 10.57 -8.83
CA PRO A 171 -15.79 10.11 -10.18
C PRO A 171 -14.91 8.95 -10.65
N LEU A 172 -13.59 9.04 -10.41
CA LEU A 172 -12.61 8.03 -10.79
C LEU A 172 -12.80 6.70 -10.06
N GLY A 173 -13.27 6.74 -8.80
CA GLY A 173 -13.58 5.54 -8.00
C GLY A 173 -14.74 4.70 -8.56
N TYR A 174 -15.58 5.28 -9.43
CA TYR A 174 -16.63 4.53 -10.13
C TYR A 174 -16.15 3.85 -11.42
N TRP A 175 -14.99 4.22 -11.97
CA TRP A 175 -14.40 3.58 -13.15
C TRP A 175 -13.79 2.20 -12.83
N ASN A 176 -13.34 1.46 -13.84
CA ASN A 176 -12.62 0.20 -13.62
C ASN A 176 -11.12 0.45 -13.40
N LEU A 177 -10.41 -0.59 -12.95
CA LEU A 177 -8.96 -0.51 -12.69
C LEU A 177 -8.19 -0.23 -14.01
N GLU A 178 -8.51 -0.94 -15.09
CA GLU A 178 -8.00 -0.68 -16.45
C GLU A 178 -8.11 0.80 -16.87
N ASP A 179 -9.29 1.40 -16.72
CA ASP A 179 -9.55 2.78 -17.13
C ASP A 179 -8.69 3.78 -16.34
N ASN A 180 -8.42 3.45 -15.08
CA ASN A 180 -7.57 4.23 -14.20
C ASN A 180 -6.07 4.08 -14.48
N VAL A 181 -5.62 3.06 -15.24
CA VAL A 181 -4.18 2.82 -15.49
C VAL A 181 -3.50 3.98 -16.19
N LYS A 182 -4.21 4.74 -17.03
CA LYS A 182 -3.66 5.96 -17.65
C LYS A 182 -3.24 7.00 -16.61
N VAL A 183 -4.09 7.21 -15.60
CA VAL A 183 -3.82 8.11 -14.47
C VAL A 183 -2.66 7.56 -13.65
N GLN A 184 -2.64 6.25 -13.39
CA GLN A 184 -1.53 5.61 -12.66
C GLN A 184 -0.18 5.78 -13.34
N ASN A 185 -0.11 5.63 -14.68
CA ASN A 185 1.12 5.80 -15.43
C ASN A 185 1.68 7.22 -15.33
N ALA A 186 0.79 8.22 -15.46
CA ALA A 186 1.19 9.61 -15.29
C ALA A 186 1.67 9.86 -13.86
N ALA A 187 0.94 9.35 -12.86
CA ALA A 187 1.31 9.44 -11.46
C ALA A 187 2.69 8.83 -11.18
N LEU A 188 2.98 7.63 -11.70
CA LEU A 188 4.26 6.95 -11.50
C LEU A 188 5.45 7.84 -11.89
N PHE A 189 5.37 8.50 -13.05
CA PHE A 189 6.44 9.39 -13.50
C PHE A 189 6.63 10.59 -12.55
N VAL A 190 5.52 11.20 -12.12
CA VAL A 190 5.55 12.35 -11.21
C VAL A 190 6.09 11.96 -9.82
N ILE A 191 5.74 10.78 -9.32
CA ILE A 191 6.25 10.26 -8.04
C ILE A 191 7.77 10.09 -8.11
N LEU A 192 8.28 9.39 -9.13
CA LEU A 192 9.71 9.16 -9.28
C LEU A 192 10.48 10.47 -9.45
N LEU A 193 9.94 11.42 -10.23
CA LEU A 193 10.53 12.74 -10.38
C LEU A 193 10.54 13.52 -9.05
N SER A 194 9.46 13.46 -8.28
CA SER A 194 9.36 14.14 -6.98
C SER A 194 10.40 13.59 -6.00
N ILE A 195 10.54 12.26 -5.90
CA ILE A 195 11.56 11.63 -5.04
C ILE A 195 12.97 12.05 -5.46
N LEU A 196 13.27 12.08 -6.77
CA LEU A 196 14.58 12.54 -7.26
C LEU A 196 14.86 14.01 -6.92
N LEU A 197 13.85 14.88 -7.07
CA LEU A 197 13.97 16.30 -6.72
C LEU A 197 14.09 16.50 -5.20
N TRP A 198 13.47 15.66 -4.39
CA TRP A 198 13.68 15.66 -2.94
C TRP A 198 15.12 15.31 -2.58
N MET A 199 15.76 14.37 -3.29
CA MET A 199 17.20 14.08 -3.06
C MET A 199 18.05 15.33 -3.31
N PHE A 200 17.75 16.09 -4.37
CA PHE A 200 18.41 17.36 -4.63
C PHE A 200 18.16 18.39 -3.51
N ILE A 201 16.91 18.52 -3.04
CA ILE A 201 16.56 19.42 -1.94
C ILE A 201 17.32 19.05 -0.65
N PHE A 202 17.34 17.77 -0.28
CA PHE A 202 18.02 17.30 0.93
C PHE A 202 19.52 17.62 0.89
N CYS A 203 20.17 17.36 -0.25
CA CYS A 203 21.57 17.73 -0.43
C CYS A 203 21.80 19.25 -0.38
N ALA A 204 20.86 20.05 -0.90
CA ALA A 204 20.97 21.51 -0.92
C ALA A 204 20.75 22.16 0.45
N LEU A 205 19.94 21.54 1.32
CA LEU A 205 19.76 21.96 2.72
C LEU A 205 20.96 21.58 3.61
N GLY A 206 21.76 20.61 3.17
CA GLY A 206 22.88 20.04 3.93
C GLY A 206 22.46 18.76 4.65
N LEU A 207 23.40 17.82 4.79
CA LEU A 207 23.15 16.51 5.39
C LEU A 207 23.98 16.36 6.67
N GLU A 208 23.31 16.21 7.81
CA GLU A 208 23.96 15.98 9.10
C GLU A 208 23.75 14.53 9.56
N ALA A 209 24.80 13.72 9.48
CA ALA A 209 24.73 12.29 9.82
C ALA A 209 24.35 12.04 11.30
N GLU A 210 24.66 12.98 12.20
CA GLU A 210 24.33 12.89 13.63
C GLU A 210 22.81 12.87 13.90
N ARG A 211 22.01 13.43 12.99
CA ARG A 211 20.55 13.46 13.11
C ARG A 211 19.89 12.10 12.92
N VAL A 212 20.61 11.15 12.30
CA VAL A 212 20.14 9.78 12.06
C VAL A 212 21.18 8.81 12.64
N PRO A 213 21.25 8.65 13.97
CA PRO A 213 22.20 7.73 14.59
C PRO A 213 21.92 6.28 14.16
N ALA A 214 22.85 5.37 14.46
CA ALA A 214 22.65 3.94 14.15
C ALA A 214 21.43 3.38 14.89
N VAL A 215 21.29 3.70 16.18
CA VAL A 215 20.14 3.35 17.01
C VAL A 215 19.66 4.64 17.67
N GLY A 216 18.38 4.93 17.49
CA GLY A 216 17.74 6.13 18.03
C GLY A 216 17.20 5.93 19.45
N THR A 217 16.40 6.89 19.89
CA THR A 217 15.92 6.97 21.27
C THR A 217 14.61 6.24 21.52
N SER A 218 13.85 5.91 20.46
CA SER A 218 12.54 5.25 20.58
C SER A 218 12.24 4.45 19.32
N LEU A 219 11.59 3.29 19.49
CA LEU A 219 11.10 2.45 18.38
C LEU A 219 9.59 2.58 18.15
N HIS A 220 8.95 3.51 18.88
CA HIS A 220 7.50 3.65 18.92
C HIS A 220 6.92 3.92 17.53
N ASN A 221 5.87 3.18 17.15
CA ASN A 221 5.18 3.23 15.84
C ASN A 221 6.02 2.79 14.62
N MET A 222 7.26 2.36 14.80
CA MET A 222 8.11 1.86 13.71
C MET A 222 7.48 0.69 12.97
N GLY A 223 6.99 -0.28 13.74
CA GLY A 223 6.36 -1.50 13.23
C GLY A 223 5.13 -1.19 12.38
N GLY A 224 4.19 -0.43 12.97
CA GLY A 224 2.94 -0.05 12.32
C GLY A 224 3.17 0.71 11.01
N THR A 225 3.97 1.77 11.04
CA THR A 225 4.24 2.58 9.84
C THR A 225 4.93 1.77 8.74
N ILE A 226 5.96 0.96 9.05
CA ILE A 226 6.63 0.15 8.00
C ILE A 226 5.68 -0.91 7.45
N LEU A 227 4.95 -1.66 8.28
CA LEU A 227 4.01 -2.69 7.84
C LEU A 227 2.87 -2.11 6.99
N PHE A 228 2.41 -0.89 7.30
CA PHE A 228 1.43 -0.17 6.49
C PHE A 228 1.95 0.12 5.07
N ASN A 229 3.21 0.51 4.93
CA ASN A 229 3.81 0.85 3.64
C ASN A 229 4.04 -0.36 2.72
N PHE A 230 3.98 -1.59 3.24
CA PHE A 230 4.03 -2.81 2.44
C PHE A 230 2.64 -3.36 2.09
N MET A 231 1.59 -2.54 2.22
CA MET A 231 0.19 -2.88 1.94
C MET A 231 -0.18 -2.91 0.44
N PHE A 232 0.60 -3.60 -0.38
CA PHE A 232 0.32 -3.70 -1.84
C PHE A 232 0.02 -5.13 -2.30
N ILE A 233 0.39 -6.16 -1.54
CA ILE A 233 0.14 -7.57 -1.90
C ILE A 233 -1.37 -7.84 -2.04
N SER A 234 -2.17 -7.19 -1.22
CA SER A 234 -3.63 -7.24 -1.26
C SER A 234 -4.25 -6.67 -2.54
N THR A 235 -3.52 -5.86 -3.32
CA THR A 235 -3.96 -5.36 -4.63
C THR A 235 -3.60 -6.30 -5.78
N VAL A 236 -2.75 -7.30 -5.53
CA VAL A 236 -2.28 -8.25 -6.55
C VAL A 236 -3.43 -9.03 -7.20
N PRO A 237 -4.45 -9.56 -6.47
CA PRO A 237 -5.51 -10.34 -7.10
C PRO A 237 -6.25 -9.57 -8.20
N SER A 238 -6.69 -8.35 -7.90
CA SER A 238 -7.42 -7.53 -8.86
C SER A 238 -6.52 -7.06 -10.02
N TRP A 239 -5.25 -6.73 -9.75
CA TRP A 239 -4.28 -6.38 -10.80
C TRP A 239 -4.02 -7.55 -11.76
N VAL A 240 -3.82 -8.76 -11.24
CA VAL A 240 -3.54 -9.95 -12.04
C VAL A 240 -4.73 -10.33 -12.94
N CYS A 241 -5.96 -10.03 -12.51
CA CYS A 241 -7.15 -10.24 -13.33
C CYS A 241 -7.22 -9.32 -14.56
N GLU A 242 -6.58 -8.13 -14.51
CA GLU A 242 -6.67 -7.11 -15.57
C GLU A 242 -5.32 -6.89 -16.31
N LYS A 243 -4.23 -7.57 -15.91
CA LYS A 243 -2.95 -7.52 -16.63
C LYS A 243 -3.00 -8.24 -17.98
N LYS A 244 -2.20 -7.77 -18.94
CA LYS A 244 -1.95 -8.49 -20.20
C LYS A 244 -1.31 -9.88 -19.91
N PRO A 245 -1.60 -10.91 -20.73
CA PRO A 245 -1.02 -12.24 -20.55
C PRO A 245 0.52 -12.25 -20.49
N GLY A 246 1.17 -11.45 -21.34
CA GLY A 246 2.63 -11.35 -21.42
C GLY A 246 3.33 -10.65 -20.25
N VAL A 247 2.61 -10.10 -19.27
CA VAL A 247 3.22 -9.46 -18.09
C VAL A 247 3.52 -10.53 -17.03
N PRO A 248 4.80 -10.77 -16.66
CA PRO A 248 5.17 -11.80 -15.69
C PRO A 248 4.95 -11.34 -14.24
N PRO A 249 3.98 -11.91 -13.48
CA PRO A 249 3.54 -11.26 -12.24
C PRO A 249 4.61 -11.20 -11.15
N LEU A 250 5.37 -12.28 -10.92
CA LEU A 250 6.42 -12.31 -9.91
C LEU A 250 7.57 -11.33 -10.20
N ARG A 251 7.96 -11.19 -11.47
CA ARG A 251 9.01 -10.23 -11.87
C ARG A 251 8.54 -8.79 -11.64
N THR A 252 7.27 -8.48 -11.91
CA THR A 252 6.70 -7.16 -11.62
C THR A 252 6.69 -6.86 -10.12
N ILE A 253 6.32 -7.83 -9.28
CA ILE A 253 6.37 -7.67 -7.80
C ILE A 253 7.80 -7.39 -7.34
N LEU A 254 8.79 -8.15 -7.82
CA LEU A 254 10.20 -7.96 -7.48
C LEU A 254 10.71 -6.56 -7.88
N LEU A 255 10.40 -6.12 -9.10
CA LEU A 255 10.79 -4.80 -9.58
C LEU A 255 10.11 -3.69 -8.77
N THR A 256 8.83 -3.86 -8.42
CA THR A 256 8.10 -2.92 -7.56
C THR A 256 8.78 -2.78 -6.20
N LEU A 257 9.08 -3.92 -5.55
CA LEU A 257 9.74 -3.93 -4.25
C LEU A 257 11.13 -3.30 -4.30
N ALA A 258 11.93 -3.62 -5.33
CA ALA A 258 13.25 -3.04 -5.50
C ALA A 258 13.21 -1.51 -5.59
N LEU A 259 12.29 -0.96 -6.41
CA LEU A 259 12.12 0.48 -6.55
C LEU A 259 11.60 1.13 -5.26
N ALA A 260 10.63 0.50 -4.60
CA ALA A 260 10.05 1.02 -3.36
C ALA A 260 11.07 1.11 -2.23
N VAL A 261 11.87 0.05 -2.02
CA VAL A 261 12.89 0.00 -0.97
C VAL A 261 13.94 1.07 -1.18
N VAL A 262 14.42 1.23 -2.42
CA VAL A 262 15.37 2.30 -2.74
C VAL A 262 14.76 3.67 -2.40
N GLY A 263 13.51 3.92 -2.79
CA GLY A 263 12.78 5.14 -2.43
C GLY A 263 12.68 5.36 -0.92
N TYR A 264 12.26 4.35 -0.17
CA TYR A 264 12.12 4.40 1.29
C TYR A 264 13.43 4.65 2.02
N LEU A 265 14.50 3.96 1.64
CA LEU A 265 15.81 4.13 2.27
C LEU A 265 16.37 5.52 1.97
N MET A 266 16.28 5.98 0.71
CA MET A 266 16.75 7.31 0.32
C MET A 266 15.97 8.41 1.05
N VAL A 267 14.63 8.37 1.02
CA VAL A 267 13.79 9.39 1.67
C VAL A 267 13.91 9.34 3.20
N GLY A 268 13.93 8.14 3.78
CA GLY A 268 14.07 7.95 5.22
C GLY A 268 15.41 8.48 5.74
N ILE A 269 16.52 8.02 5.17
CA ILE A 269 17.87 8.37 5.65
C ILE A 269 18.20 9.82 5.30
N LEU A 270 18.11 10.21 4.02
CA LEU A 270 18.55 11.54 3.59
C LEU A 270 17.59 12.63 4.05
N GLY A 271 16.27 12.37 4.03
CA GLY A 271 15.30 13.29 4.62
C GLY A 271 15.46 13.40 6.13
N GLY A 272 15.86 12.32 6.80
CA GLY A 272 16.26 12.30 8.21
C GLY A 272 17.51 13.15 8.50
N MET A 273 18.47 13.19 7.59
CA MET A 273 19.70 13.97 7.77
C MET A 273 19.53 15.46 7.43
N ALA A 274 18.59 15.79 6.55
CA ALA A 274 18.43 17.15 6.02
C ALA A 274 17.67 18.10 6.95
N PHE A 275 16.69 17.60 7.69
CA PHE A 275 15.83 18.42 8.54
C PHE A 275 16.19 18.30 10.01
N GLU A 276 15.88 19.33 10.79
CA GLU A 276 15.98 19.26 12.25
C GLU A 276 15.02 18.19 12.84
N PRO A 277 15.20 17.75 14.09
CA PRO A 277 14.52 16.59 14.65
C PRO A 277 12.98 16.56 14.53
N TYR A 278 12.43 15.68 13.67
CA TYR A 278 11.01 15.43 13.45
C TYR A 278 10.29 14.98 14.72
N PHE A 279 10.94 14.15 15.55
CA PHE A 279 10.32 13.45 16.69
C PHE A 279 9.92 14.35 17.87
N LYS A 280 10.18 15.66 17.80
CA LYS A 280 9.69 16.65 18.76
C LYS A 280 8.39 17.34 18.31
N THR A 281 7.90 17.01 17.11
CA THR A 281 6.76 17.68 16.46
C THR A 281 5.85 16.66 15.80
N ASP A 282 4.61 17.03 15.47
CA ASP A 282 3.68 16.19 14.69
C ASP A 282 3.93 16.26 13.17
N ASN A 283 5.03 16.88 12.75
CA ASN A 283 5.32 17.15 11.36
C ASN A 283 5.67 15.89 10.56
N THR A 284 5.19 15.86 9.32
CA THR A 284 5.58 14.87 8.31
C THR A 284 6.63 15.46 7.38
N LEU A 285 7.28 14.64 6.57
CA LEU A 285 8.19 15.12 5.52
C LEU A 285 7.51 16.16 4.61
N LEU A 286 6.24 15.93 4.26
CA LEU A 286 5.50 16.84 3.39
C LEU A 286 5.25 18.20 4.05
N SER A 287 4.94 18.23 5.36
CA SER A 287 4.79 19.50 6.06
C SER A 287 6.12 20.23 6.21
N GLN A 288 7.23 19.53 6.47
CA GLN A 288 8.57 20.14 6.55
C GLN A 288 9.03 20.73 5.21
N LEU A 289 8.82 20.01 4.11
CA LEU A 289 9.12 20.50 2.76
C LEU A 289 8.30 21.77 2.42
N ASN A 290 7.05 21.85 2.89
CA ASN A 290 6.20 23.04 2.69
C ASN A 290 6.61 24.24 3.56
N HIS A 291 7.27 24.03 4.69
CA HIS A 291 7.63 25.07 5.66
C HIS A 291 9.13 25.40 5.70
N ILE A 292 9.89 25.08 4.65
CA ILE A 292 11.32 25.46 4.57
C ILE A 292 11.46 26.98 4.72
N SER A 293 12.13 27.40 5.79
CA SER A 293 12.32 28.82 6.13
C SER A 293 13.14 29.55 5.05
N PRO A 294 12.89 30.86 4.83
CA PRO A 294 13.73 31.67 3.95
C PRO A 294 15.21 31.72 4.33
N GLN A 295 15.54 31.44 5.59
CA GLN A 295 16.91 31.43 6.10
C GLN A 295 17.64 30.12 5.77
N ASP A 296 16.91 29.01 5.71
CA ASP A 296 17.48 27.66 5.53
C ASP A 296 17.57 27.24 4.06
N GLY A 297 16.71 27.81 3.19
CA GLY A 297 16.59 27.40 1.79
C GLY A 297 16.60 28.53 0.77
N SER A 298 17.37 28.35 -0.31
CA SER A 298 17.32 29.23 -1.48
C SER A 298 15.90 29.29 -2.07
N ARG A 299 15.57 30.36 -2.82
CA ARG A 299 14.26 30.50 -3.48
C ARG A 299 13.95 29.33 -4.42
N LEU A 300 14.97 28.78 -5.09
CA LEU A 300 14.83 27.62 -5.97
C LEU A 300 14.44 26.37 -5.18
N VAL A 301 15.14 26.09 -4.07
CA VAL A 301 14.87 24.93 -3.20
C VAL A 301 13.44 25.00 -2.66
N ARG A 302 13.03 26.15 -2.14
CA ARG A 302 11.66 26.36 -1.60
C ARG A 302 10.58 26.19 -2.65
N SER A 303 10.76 26.78 -3.84
CA SER A 303 9.78 26.66 -4.93
C SER A 303 9.68 25.22 -5.43
N THR A 304 10.81 24.52 -5.51
CA THR A 304 10.86 23.11 -5.92
C THR A 304 10.19 22.22 -4.87
N ALA A 305 10.46 22.46 -3.59
CA ALA A 305 9.84 21.73 -2.48
C ALA A 305 8.32 21.89 -2.51
N PHE A 306 7.81 23.13 -2.59
CA PHE A 306 6.38 23.41 -2.70
C PHE A 306 5.74 22.65 -3.88
N VAL A 307 6.29 22.79 -5.09
CA VAL A 307 5.73 22.13 -6.29
C VAL A 307 5.76 20.61 -6.17
N THR A 308 6.87 20.04 -5.66
CA THR A 308 7.02 18.58 -5.56
C THR A 308 6.16 17.97 -4.45
N VAL A 309 5.89 18.68 -3.36
CA VAL A 309 4.94 18.21 -2.32
C VAL A 309 3.54 18.11 -2.90
N GLN A 310 3.06 19.14 -3.60
CA GLN A 310 1.76 19.10 -4.27
C GLN A 310 1.71 18.00 -5.33
N ALA A 311 2.73 17.93 -6.18
CA ALA A 311 2.81 16.95 -7.25
C ALA A 311 2.82 15.52 -6.70
N TYR A 312 3.56 15.25 -5.62
CA TYR A 312 3.60 13.96 -4.95
C TYR A 312 2.24 13.58 -4.37
N ALA A 313 1.59 14.47 -3.61
CA ALA A 313 0.30 14.16 -3.01
C ALA A 313 -0.81 13.92 -4.05
N ILE A 314 -0.77 14.61 -5.19
CA ILE A 314 -1.68 14.37 -6.31
C ILE A 314 -1.36 13.05 -7.01
N SER A 315 -0.09 12.74 -7.22
CA SER A 315 0.31 11.55 -7.98
C SER A 315 0.27 10.26 -7.15
N ALA A 316 0.87 10.22 -5.97
CA ALA A 316 0.89 9.06 -5.11
C ALA A 316 -0.49 8.83 -4.45
N ASN A 317 -1.00 9.83 -3.75
CA ASN A 317 -2.14 9.61 -2.86
C ASN A 317 -3.46 9.75 -3.59
N LEU A 318 -3.69 10.86 -4.29
CA LEU A 318 -4.96 11.12 -4.97
C LEU A 318 -5.24 10.09 -6.07
N ALA A 319 -4.21 9.64 -6.79
CA ALA A 319 -4.37 8.59 -7.79
C ALA A 319 -4.68 7.22 -7.15
N SER A 320 -4.24 6.95 -5.92
CA SER A 320 -4.48 5.66 -5.24
C SER A 320 -5.87 5.56 -4.61
N ILE A 321 -6.51 6.68 -4.25
CA ILE A 321 -7.88 6.72 -3.67
C ILE A 321 -8.92 5.98 -4.54
N PRO A 322 -9.02 6.24 -5.86
CA PRO A 322 -9.88 5.47 -6.75
C PRO A 322 -9.55 3.98 -6.77
N ILE A 323 -8.26 3.63 -6.75
CA ILE A 323 -7.82 2.22 -6.80
C ILE A 323 -8.34 1.46 -5.59
N PHE A 324 -8.12 1.97 -4.37
CA PHE A 324 -8.63 1.32 -3.16
C PHE A 324 -10.15 1.19 -3.18
N SER A 325 -10.86 2.23 -3.64
CA SER A 325 -12.32 2.20 -3.81
C SER A 325 -12.77 1.09 -4.78
N ILE A 326 -12.06 0.92 -5.90
CA ILE A 326 -12.34 -0.12 -6.90
C ILE A 326 -12.08 -1.51 -6.32
N LEU A 327 -10.97 -1.71 -5.61
CA LEU A 327 -10.61 -2.99 -4.98
C LEU A 327 -11.65 -3.42 -3.94
N MET A 328 -12.10 -2.48 -3.09
CA MET A 328 -13.17 -2.71 -2.13
C MET A 328 -14.45 -3.14 -2.84
N ARG A 329 -14.89 -2.37 -3.85
CA ARG A 329 -16.09 -2.64 -4.64
C ARG A 329 -16.04 -4.02 -5.29
N TYR A 330 -14.96 -4.34 -5.99
CA TYR A 330 -14.77 -5.63 -6.66
C TYR A 330 -14.93 -6.78 -5.67
N ASN A 331 -14.29 -6.69 -4.51
CA ASN A 331 -14.33 -7.73 -3.49
C ASN A 331 -15.70 -7.83 -2.79
N LEU A 332 -16.41 -6.72 -2.56
CA LEU A 332 -17.76 -6.73 -2.00
C LEU A 332 -18.76 -7.41 -2.94
N ILE A 333 -18.66 -7.15 -4.24
CA ILE A 333 -19.60 -7.71 -5.21
C ILE A 333 -19.28 -9.17 -5.51
N GLU A 334 -18.00 -9.50 -5.74
CA GLU A 334 -17.57 -10.87 -6.05
C GLU A 334 -17.87 -11.82 -4.89
N SER A 335 -17.72 -11.35 -3.65
CA SER A 335 -18.07 -12.12 -2.45
C SER A 335 -19.57 -12.27 -2.24
N ARG A 336 -20.41 -11.59 -3.02
CA ARG A 336 -21.88 -11.48 -2.87
C ARG A 336 -22.31 -10.88 -1.53
N LEU A 337 -21.53 -9.95 -0.99
CA LEU A 337 -21.87 -9.25 0.25
C LEU A 337 -22.80 -8.06 0.01
N MET A 338 -22.62 -7.37 -1.11
CA MET A 338 -23.42 -6.21 -1.49
C MET A 338 -23.74 -6.24 -2.98
N GLY A 339 -24.89 -5.69 -3.35
CA GLY A 339 -25.23 -5.46 -4.77
C GLY A 339 -24.36 -4.36 -5.39
N PRO A 340 -24.23 -4.29 -6.72
CA PRO A 340 -23.27 -3.39 -7.39
C PRO A 340 -23.40 -1.92 -7.03
N LYS A 341 -24.64 -1.42 -6.91
CA LYS A 341 -24.92 -0.01 -6.57
C LYS A 341 -24.49 0.32 -5.13
N VAL A 342 -24.88 -0.53 -4.17
CA VAL A 342 -24.54 -0.34 -2.75
C VAL A 342 -23.05 -0.51 -2.53
N ALA A 343 -22.42 -1.51 -3.18
CA ALA A 343 -20.99 -1.72 -3.11
C ALA A 343 -20.21 -0.51 -3.63
N GLY A 344 -20.63 0.07 -4.76
CA GLY A 344 -20.00 1.28 -5.31
C GLY A 344 -20.17 2.51 -4.41
N ALA A 345 -21.37 2.74 -3.89
CA ALA A 345 -21.61 3.84 -2.96
C ALA A 345 -20.81 3.67 -1.66
N ALA A 346 -20.80 2.46 -1.08
CA ALA A 346 -20.08 2.16 0.15
C ALA A 346 -18.56 2.28 -0.03
N SER A 347 -18.00 1.73 -1.10
CA SER A 347 -16.56 1.75 -1.35
C SER A 347 -16.01 3.15 -1.62
N VAL A 348 -16.83 4.06 -2.14
CA VAL A 348 -16.42 5.42 -2.48
C VAL A 348 -16.77 6.41 -1.36
N LEU A 349 -18.00 6.39 -0.83
CA LEU A 349 -18.46 7.44 0.09
C LEU A 349 -18.07 7.19 1.56
N VAL A 350 -17.99 5.93 2.00
CA VAL A 350 -17.64 5.63 3.41
C VAL A 350 -16.23 6.10 3.77
N PRO A 351 -15.17 5.86 2.94
CA PRO A 351 -13.85 6.41 3.22
C PRO A 351 -13.87 7.93 3.45
N PHE A 352 -14.55 8.69 2.59
CA PHE A 352 -14.67 10.15 2.74
C PHE A 352 -15.36 10.56 4.04
N GLY A 353 -16.49 9.92 4.37
CA GLY A 353 -17.22 10.22 5.59
C GLY A 353 -16.38 9.99 6.85
N VAL A 354 -15.60 8.90 6.87
CA VAL A 354 -14.69 8.60 7.99
C VAL A 354 -13.49 9.55 8.01
N SER A 355 -12.94 9.90 6.84
CA SER A 355 -11.83 10.86 6.74
C SER A 355 -12.18 12.22 7.34
N VAL A 356 -13.41 12.72 7.17
CA VAL A 356 -13.85 13.99 7.80
C VAL A 356 -13.72 13.95 9.32
N VAL A 357 -14.03 12.82 9.94
CA VAL A 357 -13.95 12.64 11.39
C VAL A 357 -12.50 12.56 11.87
N LEU A 358 -11.62 11.95 11.08
CA LEU A 358 -10.22 11.70 11.44
C LEU A 358 -9.22 12.72 10.88
N TYR A 359 -9.69 13.77 10.20
CA TYR A 359 -8.84 14.66 9.43
C TYR A 359 -7.90 15.55 10.29
N THR A 360 -8.39 16.08 11.42
CA THR A 360 -7.59 16.92 12.31
C THR A 360 -6.83 16.12 13.36
N GLY A 361 -5.69 16.64 13.82
CA GLY A 361 -4.89 16.02 14.87
C GLY A 361 -4.19 14.75 14.41
N GLU A 362 -4.08 13.75 15.28
CA GLU A 362 -3.33 12.52 15.03
C GLU A 362 -4.07 11.47 14.19
N GLY A 363 -5.27 11.77 13.65
CA GLY A 363 -6.11 10.77 13.01
C GLY A 363 -5.46 10.08 11.81
N PHE A 364 -4.62 10.77 11.02
CA PHE A 364 -3.80 10.15 9.97
C PHE A 364 -2.82 9.13 10.53
N LYS A 365 -2.01 9.53 11.53
CA LYS A 365 -1.00 8.67 12.16
C LYS A 365 -1.66 7.45 12.80
N ASN A 366 -2.75 7.66 13.54
CA ASN A 366 -3.53 6.58 14.16
C ASN A 366 -4.13 5.62 13.12
N ALA A 367 -4.61 6.11 11.97
CA ALA A 367 -5.12 5.26 10.90
C ALA A 367 -4.01 4.42 10.25
N VAL A 368 -2.84 5.03 9.98
CA VAL A 368 -1.65 4.35 9.46
C VAL A 368 -1.18 3.27 10.43
N ASP A 369 -1.01 3.63 11.69
CA ASP A 369 -0.46 2.74 12.71
C ASP A 369 -1.43 1.60 13.04
N PHE A 370 -2.72 1.87 13.24
CA PHE A 370 -3.73 0.82 13.43
C PHE A 370 -3.79 -0.13 12.23
N SER A 371 -3.81 0.43 11.02
CA SER A 371 -3.86 -0.37 9.80
C SER A 371 -2.64 -1.24 9.62
N GLY A 372 -1.44 -0.64 9.73
CA GLY A 372 -0.18 -1.35 9.56
C GLY A 372 -0.03 -2.51 10.53
N THR A 373 -0.37 -2.26 11.79
CA THR A 373 -0.17 -3.21 12.88
C THR A 373 -1.16 -4.37 12.80
N PHE A 374 -2.45 -4.09 12.57
CA PHE A 374 -3.49 -5.12 12.67
C PHE A 374 -3.97 -5.65 11.32
N THR A 375 -4.45 -4.76 10.44
CA THR A 375 -5.17 -5.19 9.24
C THR A 375 -4.26 -5.44 8.04
N SER A 376 -3.33 -4.53 7.76
CA SER A 376 -2.40 -4.60 6.63
C SER A 376 -1.47 -5.79 6.76
N SER A 377 -0.80 -5.93 7.93
CA SER A 377 0.09 -7.04 8.25
C SER A 377 -0.58 -8.40 7.99
N PHE A 378 -1.81 -8.56 8.50
CA PHE A 378 -2.58 -9.77 8.28
C PHE A 378 -2.89 -10.00 6.80
N VAL A 379 -3.53 -9.02 6.14
CA VAL A 379 -4.06 -9.18 4.78
C VAL A 379 -2.95 -9.36 3.75
N ASN A 380 -1.80 -8.68 3.92
CA ASN A 380 -0.72 -8.63 2.95
C ASN A 380 0.40 -9.64 3.21
N LEU A 381 0.70 -9.96 4.46
CA LEU A 381 1.89 -10.74 4.82
C LEU A 381 1.57 -12.10 5.47
N MET A 382 0.38 -12.26 6.07
CA MET A 382 0.00 -13.53 6.73
C MET A 382 -1.00 -14.35 5.90
N ALA A 383 -2.08 -13.73 5.43
CA ALA A 383 -3.15 -14.40 4.72
C ALA A 383 -2.69 -15.09 3.41
N PRO A 384 -1.74 -14.56 2.62
CA PRO A 384 -1.16 -15.28 1.49
C PRO A 384 -0.55 -16.64 1.85
N SER A 385 0.18 -16.72 2.97
CA SER A 385 0.72 -17.98 3.47
C SER A 385 -0.40 -18.95 3.85
N LEU A 386 -1.49 -18.44 4.45
CA LEU A 386 -2.67 -19.26 4.79
C LEU A 386 -3.41 -19.76 3.55
N PHE A 387 -3.61 -18.94 2.51
CA PHE A 387 -4.20 -19.38 1.24
C PHE A 387 -3.37 -20.49 0.60
N PHE A 388 -2.05 -20.31 0.53
CA PHE A 388 -1.16 -21.31 -0.03
C PHE A 388 -1.16 -22.63 0.74
N LEU A 389 -1.09 -22.58 2.07
CA LEU A 389 -1.17 -23.77 2.92
C LEU A 389 -2.52 -24.49 2.77
N SER A 390 -3.63 -23.75 2.64
CA SER A 390 -4.95 -24.31 2.35
C SER A 390 -5.02 -24.95 0.97
N ALA A 391 -4.43 -24.33 -0.06
CA ALA A 391 -4.35 -24.91 -1.40
C ALA A 391 -3.58 -26.23 -1.41
N LEU A 392 -2.50 -26.34 -0.62
CA LEU A 392 -1.74 -27.57 -0.49
C LEU A 392 -2.47 -28.71 0.24
N ARG A 393 -3.55 -28.42 0.98
CA ARG A 393 -4.37 -29.44 1.66
C ARG A 393 -5.40 -30.06 0.72
N GLN A 394 -5.76 -29.38 -0.37
CA GLN A 394 -6.74 -29.87 -1.33
C GLN A 394 -6.04 -30.69 -2.44
N PRO A 395 -6.36 -31.99 -2.63
CA PRO A 395 -5.57 -32.89 -3.50
C PRO A 395 -5.49 -32.44 -4.96
N GLU A 396 -6.62 -32.04 -5.54
CA GLU A 396 -6.73 -31.59 -6.94
C GLU A 396 -5.86 -30.36 -7.19
N GLN A 397 -5.85 -29.43 -6.24
CA GLN A 397 -5.16 -28.15 -6.36
C GLN A 397 -3.68 -28.27 -6.04
N ALA A 398 -3.33 -29.15 -5.11
CA ALA A 398 -1.95 -29.58 -4.92
C ALA A 398 -1.39 -30.18 -6.22
N ALA A 399 -2.19 -30.96 -6.96
CA ALA A 399 -1.78 -31.49 -8.26
C ALA A 399 -1.59 -30.38 -9.32
N THR A 400 -2.45 -29.36 -9.35
CA THR A 400 -2.27 -28.18 -10.22
C THR A 400 -1.00 -27.39 -9.89
N LEU A 401 -0.71 -27.20 -8.60
CA LEU A 401 0.53 -26.54 -8.15
C LEU A 401 1.79 -27.33 -8.52
N MET A 402 1.71 -28.66 -8.54
CA MET A 402 2.82 -29.55 -8.91
C MET A 402 3.03 -29.60 -10.43
N SER A 403 1.96 -29.66 -11.23
CA SER A 403 2.04 -29.68 -12.70
C SER A 403 2.48 -28.35 -13.33
N ALA A 404 2.23 -27.21 -12.66
CA ALA A 404 2.64 -25.88 -13.14
C ALA A 404 4.16 -25.67 -13.24
N ARG A 405 4.98 -26.60 -12.73
CA ARG A 405 6.45 -26.60 -12.91
C ARG A 405 6.93 -27.61 -13.97
N GLU A 406 6.05 -28.47 -14.48
CA GLU A 406 6.41 -29.62 -15.35
C GLU A 406 5.91 -29.51 -16.81
N CYS A 407 5.11 -28.51 -17.18
CA CYS A 407 4.61 -28.39 -18.56
C CYS A 407 5.35 -27.41 -19.48
N LEU A 408 6.35 -26.65 -19.02
CA LEU A 408 6.96 -25.58 -19.84
C LEU A 408 8.09 -26.04 -20.80
N HIS A 409 8.28 -27.35 -21.02
CA HIS A 409 9.25 -27.87 -22.00
C HIS A 409 8.78 -29.06 -22.85
N LEU A 410 7.49 -29.42 -22.87
CA LEU A 410 7.00 -30.60 -23.61
C LEU A 410 5.84 -30.33 -24.58
N ALA A 411 5.55 -29.06 -24.89
CA ALA A 411 4.49 -28.69 -25.83
C ALA A 411 4.97 -28.39 -27.27
N GLU A 412 6.17 -28.84 -27.67
CA GLU A 412 6.60 -28.89 -29.06
C GLU A 412 7.24 -30.26 -29.35
N GLY A 413 6.46 -31.21 -29.87
CA GLY A 413 6.98 -32.47 -30.44
C GLY A 413 6.16 -33.72 -30.11
N GLU A 414 5.68 -34.40 -31.15
CA GLU A 414 4.74 -35.53 -31.11
C GLU A 414 5.29 -36.84 -30.49
N ARG A 415 4.52 -37.42 -29.52
CA ARG A 415 4.31 -38.87 -29.14
C ARG A 415 5.54 -39.75 -28.72
N PRO A 416 5.42 -40.90 -27.98
CA PRO A 416 4.30 -41.87 -27.88
C PRO A 416 3.93 -42.48 -26.47
N PHE A 417 2.83 -43.26 -26.49
CA PHE A 417 2.00 -43.86 -25.40
C PHE A 417 2.64 -44.86 -24.41
N TRP A 418 3.95 -45.15 -24.43
CA TRP A 418 4.55 -46.24 -23.62
C TRP A 418 5.62 -45.82 -22.60
N LYS A 419 5.65 -44.55 -22.19
CA LYS A 419 6.52 -44.06 -21.11
C LYS A 419 5.72 -43.48 -19.94
N THR A 420 5.04 -44.34 -19.21
CA THR A 420 4.47 -44.02 -17.88
C THR A 420 4.92 -45.09 -16.90
N SER A 421 5.85 -44.79 -15.99
CA SER A 421 5.94 -45.39 -14.63
C SER A 421 7.20 -45.02 -13.82
N ALA A 422 8.33 -44.66 -14.45
CA ALA A 422 9.58 -44.36 -13.72
C ALA A 422 9.97 -42.87 -13.71
N TRP A 423 9.71 -42.15 -14.80
CA TRP A 423 10.07 -40.73 -14.91
C TRP A 423 9.08 -39.80 -14.19
N GLU A 424 7.79 -40.09 -14.24
CA GLU A 424 6.74 -39.39 -13.48
C GLU A 424 6.91 -39.60 -11.96
N SER A 425 7.42 -40.76 -11.54
CA SER A 425 7.69 -41.03 -10.12
C SER A 425 8.95 -40.31 -9.61
N LEU A 426 9.98 -40.15 -10.44
CA LEU A 426 11.18 -39.34 -10.14
C LEU A 426 10.88 -37.83 -10.13
N GLN A 427 10.06 -37.33 -11.04
CA GLN A 427 9.56 -35.96 -11.09
C GLN A 427 8.70 -35.62 -9.85
N CYS A 428 7.76 -36.50 -9.51
CA CYS A 428 6.96 -36.41 -8.29
C CYS A 428 7.82 -36.56 -7.00
N GLN A 429 8.91 -37.32 -7.04
CA GLN A 429 9.88 -37.42 -5.94
C GLN A 429 10.73 -36.15 -5.78
N ALA A 430 11.08 -35.45 -6.86
CA ALA A 430 11.78 -34.15 -6.83
C ALA A 430 10.85 -32.99 -6.42
N ALA A 431 9.55 -33.09 -6.70
CA ALA A 431 8.54 -32.12 -6.29
C ALA A 431 8.24 -32.17 -4.77
N LYS A 432 8.38 -33.33 -4.12
CA LYS A 432 8.16 -33.50 -2.66
C LYS A 432 9.09 -32.64 -1.78
N PRO A 433 10.42 -32.62 -1.96
CA PRO A 433 11.30 -31.77 -1.15
C PRO A 433 11.04 -30.28 -1.41
N ALA A 434 10.76 -29.89 -2.66
CA ALA A 434 10.37 -28.51 -2.98
C ALA A 434 9.06 -28.10 -2.30
N ARG A 435 8.05 -28.99 -2.26
CA ARG A 435 6.79 -28.76 -1.54
C ARG A 435 7.00 -28.59 -0.04
N ARG A 436 7.79 -29.47 0.59
CA ARG A 436 8.13 -29.36 2.01
C ARG A 436 8.86 -28.06 2.32
N MET A 437 9.80 -27.66 1.47
CA MET A 437 10.51 -26.39 1.62
C MET A 437 9.56 -25.19 1.55
N TRP A 438 8.66 -25.13 0.57
CA TRP A 438 7.67 -24.04 0.47
C TRP A 438 6.66 -24.04 1.64
N GLN A 439 6.30 -25.20 2.18
CA GLN A 439 5.49 -25.29 3.39
C GLN A 439 6.23 -24.74 4.61
N ILE A 440 7.51 -25.08 4.77
CA ILE A 440 8.36 -24.54 5.85
C ILE A 440 8.47 -23.02 5.69
N ILE A 441 8.75 -22.51 4.49
CA ILE A 441 8.83 -21.07 4.22
C ILE A 441 7.49 -20.39 4.56
N ALA A 442 6.35 -20.98 4.20
CA ALA A 442 5.04 -20.43 4.53
C ALA A 442 4.79 -20.37 6.04
N TRP A 443 5.15 -21.40 6.79
CA TRP A 443 5.04 -21.40 8.26
C TRP A 443 6.01 -20.42 8.92
N VAL A 444 7.26 -20.35 8.44
CA VAL A 444 8.25 -19.39 8.94
C VAL A 444 7.79 -17.96 8.69
N ASN A 445 7.34 -17.65 7.47
CA ASN A 445 6.83 -16.33 7.12
C ASN A 445 5.60 -15.96 7.98
N LEU A 446 4.63 -16.88 8.11
CA LEU A 446 3.45 -16.66 8.93
C LEU A 446 3.79 -16.40 10.41
N SER A 447 4.65 -17.22 11.00
CA SER A 447 5.08 -17.08 12.39
C SER A 447 5.87 -15.80 12.63
N LEU A 448 6.80 -15.48 11.72
CA LEU A 448 7.58 -14.24 11.80
C LEU A 448 6.68 -13.01 11.77
N MET A 449 5.73 -12.96 10.83
CA MET A 449 4.81 -11.83 10.69
C MET A 449 3.81 -11.75 11.85
N ALA A 450 3.37 -12.88 12.39
CA ALA A 450 2.55 -12.91 13.60
C ALA A 450 3.29 -12.34 14.80
N VAL A 451 4.56 -12.72 15.00
CA VAL A 451 5.40 -12.21 16.09
C VAL A 451 5.66 -10.71 15.91
N LEU A 452 6.02 -10.26 14.71
CA LEU A 452 6.24 -8.83 14.44
C LEU A 452 4.98 -8.00 14.66
N THR A 453 3.82 -8.53 14.26
CA THR A 453 2.52 -7.90 14.51
C THR A 453 2.26 -7.80 16.01
N LEU A 454 2.45 -8.88 16.77
CA LEU A 454 2.25 -8.87 18.22
C LEU A 454 3.21 -7.91 18.94
N VAL A 455 4.49 -7.88 18.55
CA VAL A 455 5.47 -6.93 19.10
C VAL A 455 5.04 -5.50 18.81
N SER A 456 4.58 -5.23 17.59
CA SER A 456 4.10 -3.89 17.20
C SER A 456 2.82 -3.49 17.94
N ILE A 457 1.92 -4.44 18.24
CA ILE A 457 0.74 -4.20 19.08
C ILE A 457 1.18 -3.85 20.51
N VAL A 458 2.11 -4.61 21.08
CA VAL A 458 2.60 -4.38 22.45
C VAL A 458 3.27 -3.01 22.57
N ASP A 459 4.05 -2.60 21.57
CA ASP A 459 4.68 -1.27 21.47
C ASP A 459 3.67 -0.11 21.38
N GLN A 460 2.42 -0.36 20.96
CA GLN A 460 1.37 0.65 20.95
C GLN A 460 0.68 0.84 22.31
N PHE A 461 0.73 -0.18 23.18
CA PHE A 461 0.04 -0.18 24.47
C PHE A 461 0.96 0.05 25.67
N MET A 462 2.29 0.09 25.46
CA MET A 462 3.30 0.45 26.46
C MET A 462 3.83 1.85 26.18
#